data_AF-A0A935PCJ7-F1
#
_entry.id   AF-A0A935PCJ7-F1
#
_cell.length_a   1.000
_cell.length_b   1.000
_cell.length_c   1.000
_cell.angle_alpha   90.00
_cell.angle_beta   90.00
_cell.angle_gamma   90.00
#
_symmetry.space_group_name_H-M   'P 1'
#
loop_
_entity.id
_entity.type
_entity.pdbx_description
1 polymer ?
#
loop_
_entity_poly.entity_id
_entity_poly.type
_entity_poly.pdbx_seq_one_letter_code
_entity_poly.pdbx_strand_id
1 'polypeptide(L)'
;MMQKDEIVTAIELARKGINQYLAIMEMYPSVDVSTDKTFQRQFNAFYRIRQRSEKWYSEYYSFMENSKNSPVRFEAVLDHIYGVLGRYEPSFSSKLAATLDPNEPVWDQYVLRNTGQKAPYYTASNKFERAKTVFDNIRRWYIKHMQSAEGKMMIEVFNNMVEKYDRITNIKKVDFILWKTRS
;
A
#
# COMPACT_ATOMS: atom_id res chain seq x y z
N MET A 1 -16.97 15.56 -2.75
CA MET A 1 -15.84 16.17 -2.05
C MET A 1 -16.07 15.91 -0.58
N MET A 2 -15.14 15.21 0.09
CA MET A 2 -15.25 14.92 1.50
C MET A 2 -15.28 16.22 2.31
N GLN A 3 -16.12 16.26 3.32
CA GLN A 3 -16.14 17.37 4.28
C GLN A 3 -15.03 17.16 5.33
N LYS A 4 -14.58 18.26 5.95
CA LYS A 4 -13.51 18.22 6.96
C LYS A 4 -13.81 17.23 8.10
N ASP A 5 -15.05 17.17 8.57
CA ASP A 5 -15.45 16.27 9.66
C ASP A 5 -15.39 14.78 9.26
N GLU A 6 -15.64 14.46 7.98
CA GLU A 6 -15.47 13.11 7.44
C GLU A 6 -13.98 12.73 7.40
N ILE A 7 -13.10 13.67 7.06
CA ILE A 7 -11.64 13.49 7.06
C ILE A 7 -11.14 13.23 8.49
N VAL A 8 -11.58 14.04 9.46
CA VAL A 8 -11.26 13.88 10.89
C VAL A 8 -11.67 12.49 11.37
N THR A 9 -12.92 12.10 11.12
CA THR A 9 -13.46 10.78 11.49
C THR A 9 -12.65 9.64 10.86
N ALA A 10 -12.29 9.76 9.58
CA ALA A 10 -11.47 8.77 8.88
C ALA A 10 -10.09 8.62 9.54
N ILE A 11 -9.43 9.72 9.92
CA ILE A 11 -8.13 9.71 10.60
C ILE A 11 -8.23 9.05 11.97
N GLU A 12 -9.27 9.35 12.75
CA GLU A 12 -9.51 8.73 14.07
C GLU A 12 -9.68 7.21 13.94
N LEU A 13 -10.49 6.76 12.98
CA LEU A 13 -10.66 5.33 12.69
C LEU A 13 -9.38 4.67 12.16
N ALA A 14 -8.45 5.44 11.61
CA ALA A 14 -7.16 4.98 11.11
C ALA A 14 -6.03 4.99 12.16
N ARG A 15 -6.21 5.62 13.34
CA ARG A 15 -5.18 5.75 14.40
C ARG A 15 -4.38 4.48 14.65
N LYS A 16 -5.06 3.35 14.87
CA LYS A 16 -4.40 2.06 15.11
C LYS A 16 -3.54 1.63 13.92
N GLY A 17 -4.05 1.78 12.69
CA GLY A 17 -3.32 1.45 11.47
C GLY A 17 -2.12 2.36 11.23
N ILE A 18 -2.26 3.66 11.50
CA ILE A 18 -1.18 4.64 11.41
C ILE A 18 -0.02 4.24 12.35
N ASN A 19 -0.32 3.91 13.60
CA ASN A 19 0.70 3.48 14.57
C ASN A 19 1.39 2.18 14.14
N GLN A 20 0.62 1.21 13.61
CA GLN A 20 1.19 -0.04 13.08
C GLN A 20 2.11 0.23 11.88
N TYR A 21 1.72 1.13 10.98
CA TYR A 21 2.54 1.50 9.84
C TYR A 21 3.85 2.18 10.27
N LEU A 22 3.80 3.14 11.20
CA LEU A 22 5.00 3.79 11.73
C LEU A 22 5.96 2.77 12.36
N ALA A 23 5.45 1.79 13.12
CA ALA A 23 6.26 0.74 13.71
C ALA A 23 6.90 -0.17 12.63
N ILE A 24 6.15 -0.55 11.60
CA ILE A 24 6.68 -1.33 10.47
C ILE A 24 7.78 -0.56 9.74
N MET A 25 7.55 0.72 9.42
CA MET A 25 8.50 1.54 8.67
C MET A 25 9.74 1.92 9.50
N GLU A 26 9.62 1.98 10.83
CA GLU A 26 10.79 2.09 11.73
C GLU A 26 11.64 0.82 11.68
N MET A 27 11.00 -0.36 11.76
CA MET A 27 11.71 -1.64 11.78
C MET A 27 12.34 -1.99 10.43
N TYR A 28 11.64 -1.72 9.33
CA TYR A 28 11.98 -2.14 7.96
C TYR A 28 13.46 -1.95 7.57
N PRO A 29 14.09 -0.77 7.77
CA PRO A 29 15.50 -0.59 7.42
C PRO A 29 16.48 -1.28 8.38
N SER A 30 16.05 -1.65 9.59
CA SER A 30 16.93 -2.08 10.70
C SER A 30 17.04 -3.60 10.89
N VAL A 31 16.15 -4.37 10.27
CA VAL A 31 16.09 -5.84 10.43
C VAL A 31 16.12 -6.53 9.07
N ASP A 32 16.57 -7.77 9.04
CA ASP A 32 16.35 -8.67 7.90
C ASP A 32 14.89 -9.16 7.92
N VAL A 33 14.08 -8.67 6.99
CA VAL A 33 12.64 -8.95 6.94
C VAL A 33 12.33 -10.38 6.49
N SER A 34 13.30 -11.07 5.88
CA SER A 34 13.17 -12.47 5.46
C SER A 34 13.20 -13.43 6.65
N THR A 35 13.85 -13.05 7.75
CA THR A 35 14.02 -13.88 8.95
C THR A 35 13.34 -13.31 10.19
N ASP A 36 13.15 -11.99 10.30
CA ASP A 36 12.56 -11.35 11.48
C ASP A 36 11.05 -11.64 11.64
N LYS A 37 10.71 -12.51 12.59
CA LYS A 37 9.32 -12.93 12.86
C LYS A 37 8.47 -11.81 13.46
N THR A 38 9.07 -10.84 14.14
CA THR A 38 8.33 -9.70 14.69
C THR A 38 7.86 -8.79 13.58
N PHE A 39 8.73 -8.46 12.62
CA PHE A 39 8.41 -7.72 11.41
C PHE A 39 7.32 -8.44 10.62
N GLN A 40 7.55 -9.72 10.29
CA GLN A 40 6.60 -10.52 9.50
C GLN A 40 5.21 -10.54 10.14
N ARG A 41 5.13 -10.74 11.47
CA ARG A 41 3.85 -10.73 12.20
C ARG A 41 3.15 -9.36 12.13
N GLN A 42 3.87 -8.27 12.36
CA GLN A 42 3.30 -6.92 12.31
C GLN A 42 2.84 -6.56 10.89
N PHE A 43 3.68 -6.84 9.90
CA PHE A 43 3.40 -6.62 8.49
C PHE A 43 2.17 -7.40 8.02
N ASN A 44 2.12 -8.71 8.33
CA ASN A 44 0.98 -9.57 7.98
C ASN A 44 -0.31 -9.08 8.64
N ALA A 45 -0.25 -8.64 9.90
CA ALA A 45 -1.41 -8.12 10.60
C ALA A 45 -1.93 -6.83 9.96
N PHE A 46 -1.04 -5.88 9.65
CA PHE A 46 -1.37 -4.60 9.01
C PHE A 46 -2.01 -4.79 7.63
N TYR A 47 -1.37 -5.59 6.78
CA TYR A 47 -1.82 -5.83 5.40
C TYR A 47 -2.82 -6.99 5.25
N ARG A 48 -3.21 -7.60 6.37
CA ARG A 48 -4.14 -8.74 6.48
C ARG A 48 -3.74 -9.92 5.60
N ILE A 49 -2.44 -10.22 5.55
CA ILE A 49 -1.89 -11.39 4.84
C ILE A 49 -2.12 -12.62 5.71
N ARG A 50 -2.97 -13.54 5.25
CA ARG A 50 -3.38 -14.74 5.99
C ARG A 50 -3.41 -15.96 5.08
N GLN A 51 -3.31 -17.15 5.69
CA GLN A 51 -3.57 -18.43 5.02
C GLN A 51 -2.72 -18.64 3.75
N ARG A 52 -1.41 -18.36 3.86
CA ARG A 52 -0.45 -18.63 2.79
C ARG A 52 0.40 -19.84 3.14
N SER A 53 0.90 -20.52 2.11
CA SER A 53 1.86 -21.60 2.30
C SER A 53 3.19 -21.04 2.82
N GLU A 54 3.98 -21.91 3.45
CA GLU A 54 5.33 -21.55 3.90
C GLU A 54 6.20 -21.01 2.75
N LYS A 55 6.17 -21.69 1.60
CA LYS A 55 6.84 -21.22 0.38
C LYS A 55 6.44 -19.79 0.01
N TRP A 56 5.15 -19.46 0.07
CA TRP A 56 4.69 -18.10 -0.27
C TRP A 56 5.30 -17.05 0.66
N TYR A 57 5.29 -17.30 1.98
CA TYR A 57 5.87 -16.36 2.94
C TYR A 57 7.38 -16.23 2.74
N SER A 58 8.09 -17.35 2.54
CA SER A 58 9.53 -17.37 2.28
C SER A 58 9.88 -16.53 1.06
N GLU A 59 9.25 -16.77 -0.09
CA GLU A 59 9.54 -16.04 -1.33
C GLU A 59 9.20 -14.55 -1.20
N TYR A 60 8.04 -14.23 -0.62
CA TYR A 60 7.58 -12.85 -0.51
C TYR A 60 8.52 -11.98 0.34
N TYR A 61 8.93 -12.48 1.51
CA TYR A 61 9.82 -11.72 2.40
C TYR A 61 11.29 -11.76 1.95
N SER A 62 11.76 -12.85 1.36
CA SER A 62 13.11 -12.90 0.77
C SER A 62 13.23 -11.90 -0.37
N PHE A 63 12.22 -11.80 -1.24
CA PHE A 63 12.21 -10.81 -2.31
C PHE A 63 12.16 -9.38 -1.78
N MET A 64 11.38 -9.13 -0.73
CA MET A 64 11.34 -7.82 -0.06
C MET A 64 12.71 -7.42 0.52
N GLU A 65 13.38 -8.34 1.21
CA GLU A 65 14.73 -8.10 1.77
C GLU A 65 15.74 -7.80 0.66
N ASN A 66 15.79 -8.66 -0.37
CA ASN A 66 16.72 -8.51 -1.48
C ASN A 66 16.50 -7.21 -2.28
N SER A 67 15.27 -6.69 -2.29
CA SER A 67 14.94 -5.45 -2.99
C SER A 67 15.11 -4.19 -2.12
N LYS A 68 15.49 -4.33 -0.84
CA LYS A 68 15.53 -3.19 0.10
C LYS A 68 16.49 -2.08 -0.32
N ASN A 69 17.68 -2.46 -0.80
CA ASN A 69 18.73 -1.52 -1.22
C ASN A 69 18.62 -1.08 -2.68
N SER A 70 17.75 -1.73 -3.46
CA SER A 70 17.45 -1.35 -4.84
C SER A 70 15.95 -1.51 -5.08
N PRO A 71 15.12 -0.58 -4.55
CA PRO A 71 13.67 -0.67 -4.60
C PRO A 71 13.14 -0.90 -6.01
N VAL A 72 12.39 -1.99 -6.17
CA VAL A 72 11.69 -2.31 -7.42
C VAL A 72 10.27 -1.76 -7.40
N ARG A 73 9.74 -1.42 -8.58
CA ARG A 73 8.38 -0.92 -8.73
C ARG A 73 7.36 -2.06 -8.82
N PHE A 74 6.08 -1.71 -8.63
CA PHE A 74 4.94 -2.63 -8.68
C PHE A 74 4.98 -3.65 -9.82
N GLU A 75 5.33 -3.22 -11.03
CA GLU A 75 5.39 -4.05 -12.23
C GLU A 75 6.35 -5.22 -12.04
N ALA A 76 7.56 -4.94 -11.57
CA ALA A 76 8.59 -5.93 -11.31
C ALA A 76 8.22 -6.86 -10.14
N VAL A 77 7.56 -6.33 -9.09
CA VAL A 77 7.06 -7.16 -7.99
C VAL A 77 5.99 -8.14 -8.50
N LEU A 78 5.04 -7.66 -9.30
CA LEU A 78 3.95 -8.49 -9.83
C LEU A 78 4.50 -9.60 -10.73
N ASP A 79 5.44 -9.27 -11.61
CA ASP A 79 6.07 -10.22 -12.52
C ASP A 79 6.90 -11.26 -11.73
N HIS A 80 7.64 -10.84 -10.69
CA HIS A 80 8.40 -11.74 -9.83
C HIS A 80 7.50 -12.72 -9.08
N ILE A 81 6.48 -12.22 -8.37
CA ILE A 81 5.55 -13.05 -7.60
C ILE A 81 4.85 -14.08 -8.50
N TYR A 82 4.50 -13.69 -9.72
CA TYR A 82 3.95 -14.64 -10.69
C TYR A 82 4.98 -15.67 -11.14
N GLY A 83 6.21 -15.26 -11.47
CA GLY A 83 7.27 -16.17 -11.91
C GLY A 83 7.63 -17.25 -10.89
N VAL A 84 7.70 -16.90 -9.60
CA VAL A 84 8.13 -17.82 -8.54
C VAL A 84 7.00 -18.63 -7.89
N LEU A 85 5.79 -18.07 -7.83
CA LEU A 85 4.64 -18.68 -7.14
C LEU A 85 3.52 -19.12 -8.09
N GLY A 86 3.54 -18.70 -9.35
CA GLY A 86 2.47 -18.96 -10.32
C GLY A 86 1.17 -18.21 -9.98
N ARG A 87 1.23 -17.16 -9.15
CA ARG A 87 0.04 -16.47 -8.63
C ARG A 87 -0.05 -15.03 -9.12
N TYR A 88 -1.23 -14.65 -9.60
CA TYR A 88 -1.57 -13.27 -9.91
C TYR A 88 -2.06 -12.56 -8.65
N GLU A 89 -1.18 -11.76 -8.02
CA GLU A 89 -1.44 -11.13 -6.70
C GLU A 89 -1.17 -9.60 -6.72
N PRO A 90 -1.93 -8.78 -7.48
CA PRO A 90 -1.71 -7.32 -7.55
C PRO A 90 -1.75 -6.63 -6.19
N SER A 91 -2.67 -7.03 -5.31
CA SER A 91 -2.79 -6.39 -4.00
C SER A 91 -1.54 -6.58 -3.15
N PHE A 92 -1.03 -7.81 -3.00
CA PHE A 92 0.19 -8.03 -2.22
C PHE A 92 1.43 -7.45 -2.92
N SER A 93 1.47 -7.48 -4.25
CA SER A 93 2.58 -6.86 -5.00
C SER A 93 2.69 -5.36 -4.74
N SER A 94 1.56 -4.64 -4.72
CA SER A 94 1.54 -3.21 -4.42
C SER A 94 1.91 -2.88 -2.98
N LYS A 95 1.60 -3.76 -2.02
CA LYS A 95 1.93 -3.55 -0.60
C LYS A 95 3.41 -3.72 -0.35
N LEU A 96 4.04 -4.69 -1.01
CA LEU A 96 5.48 -4.83 -1.05
C LEU A 96 6.12 -3.59 -1.68
N ALA A 97 5.68 -3.19 -2.88
CA ALA A 97 6.19 -1.99 -3.55
C ALA A 97 6.06 -0.73 -2.68
N ALA A 98 4.92 -0.53 -2.01
CA ALA A 98 4.67 0.59 -1.09
C ALA A 98 5.50 0.55 0.20
N THR A 99 6.11 -0.60 0.53
CA THR A 99 7.04 -0.75 1.66
C THR A 99 8.47 -0.47 1.22
N LEU A 100 8.84 -0.91 0.01
CA LEU A 100 10.12 -0.58 -0.62
C LEU A 100 10.22 0.94 -0.90
N ASP A 101 9.16 1.54 -1.42
CA ASP A 101 9.02 2.96 -1.68
C ASP A 101 7.68 3.48 -1.13
N PRO A 102 7.69 4.22 -0.01
CA PRO A 102 6.49 4.84 0.57
C PRO A 102 5.78 5.86 -0.35
N ASN A 103 6.36 6.25 -1.48
CA ASN A 103 5.72 7.06 -2.52
C ASN A 103 4.97 6.23 -3.57
N GLU A 104 4.88 4.92 -3.41
CA GLU A 104 4.00 4.08 -4.23
C GLU A 104 2.64 3.89 -3.54
N PRO A 105 1.51 4.00 -4.26
CA PRO A 105 0.18 3.74 -3.69
C PRO A 105 -0.03 2.23 -3.44
N VAL A 106 -1.09 1.88 -2.71
CA VAL A 106 -1.50 0.48 -2.53
C VAL A 106 -2.64 0.13 -3.49
N TRP A 107 -2.63 -1.09 -4.02
CA TRP A 107 -3.75 -1.72 -4.69
C TRP A 107 -4.61 -2.48 -3.66
N ASP A 108 -5.80 -1.98 -3.42
CA ASP A 108 -6.89 -2.72 -2.78
C ASP A 108 -8.26 -2.26 -3.31
N GLN A 109 -9.32 -2.91 -2.85
CA GLN A 109 -10.68 -2.63 -3.31
C GLN A 109 -11.14 -1.19 -3.05
N TYR A 110 -10.72 -0.58 -1.95
CA TYR A 110 -11.10 0.79 -1.59
C TYR A 110 -10.30 1.80 -2.41
N VAL A 111 -9.00 1.56 -2.63
CA VAL A 111 -8.21 2.42 -3.52
C VAL A 111 -8.74 2.32 -4.96
N LEU A 112 -9.02 1.12 -5.46
CA LEU A 112 -9.64 0.95 -6.79
C LEU A 112 -10.95 1.73 -6.90
N ARG A 113 -11.84 1.59 -5.92
CA ARG A 113 -13.13 2.28 -5.91
C ARG A 113 -12.98 3.81 -5.88
N ASN A 114 -12.17 4.33 -4.96
CA ASN A 114 -11.96 5.78 -4.79
C ASN A 114 -11.23 6.42 -5.99
N THR A 115 -10.39 5.65 -6.70
CA THR A 115 -9.70 6.11 -7.91
C THR A 115 -10.49 5.85 -9.20
N GLY A 116 -11.71 5.32 -9.10
CA GLY A 116 -12.57 4.99 -10.24
C GLY A 116 -12.04 3.86 -11.12
N GLN A 117 -11.09 3.06 -10.61
CA GLN A 117 -10.48 1.94 -11.31
C GLN A 117 -11.21 0.63 -11.02
N LYS A 118 -11.05 -0.35 -11.92
CA LYS A 118 -11.56 -1.72 -11.73
C LYS A 118 -10.45 -2.72 -11.95
N ALA A 119 -10.40 -3.73 -11.08
CA ALA A 119 -9.48 -4.84 -11.26
C ALA A 119 -9.78 -5.60 -12.57
N PRO A 120 -8.76 -6.01 -13.34
CA PRO A 120 -8.95 -6.94 -14.44
C PRO A 120 -9.55 -8.26 -13.96
N TYR A 121 -10.37 -8.89 -14.79
CA TYR A 121 -10.86 -10.23 -14.51
C TYR A 121 -9.70 -11.24 -14.42
N TYR A 122 -9.77 -12.16 -13.45
CA TYR A 122 -8.75 -13.19 -13.25
C TYR A 122 -8.59 -14.14 -14.44
N THR A 123 -9.63 -14.29 -15.27
CA THR A 123 -9.67 -15.13 -16.47
C THR A 123 -9.18 -14.42 -17.72
N ALA A 124 -8.97 -13.09 -17.69
CA ALA A 124 -8.50 -12.36 -18.85
C ALA A 124 -7.05 -12.75 -19.18
N SER A 125 -6.80 -13.08 -20.45
CA SER A 125 -5.46 -13.46 -20.94
C SER A 125 -4.43 -12.33 -20.76
N ASN A 126 -4.87 -11.08 -20.88
CA ASN A 126 -4.04 -9.88 -20.72
C ASN A 126 -4.12 -9.24 -19.32
N LYS A 127 -4.54 -9.98 -18.29
CA LYS A 127 -4.76 -9.42 -16.93
C LYS A 127 -3.53 -8.73 -16.33
N PHE A 128 -2.31 -9.20 -16.64
CA PHE A 128 -1.07 -8.60 -16.15
C PHE A 128 -0.85 -7.19 -16.71
N GLU A 129 -0.87 -7.04 -18.03
CA GLU A 129 -0.72 -5.74 -18.69
C GLU A 129 -1.83 -4.76 -18.31
N ARG A 130 -3.05 -5.27 -18.14
CA ARG A 130 -4.16 -4.46 -17.61
C ARG A 130 -3.94 -4.05 -16.16
N ALA A 131 -3.36 -4.91 -15.32
CA ALA A 131 -3.04 -4.55 -13.93
C ALA A 131 -1.98 -3.45 -13.87
N LYS A 132 -0.93 -3.56 -14.68
CA LYS A 132 0.12 -2.53 -14.79
C LYS A 132 -0.48 -1.19 -15.23
N THR A 133 -1.32 -1.20 -16.27
CA THR A 133 -2.06 -0.01 -16.73
C THR A 133 -2.96 0.58 -15.63
N VAL A 134 -3.71 -0.25 -14.91
CA VAL A 134 -4.58 0.21 -13.82
C VAL A 134 -3.76 0.82 -12.68
N PHE A 135 -2.63 0.22 -12.31
CA PHE A 135 -1.79 0.75 -11.25
C PHE A 135 -1.15 2.09 -11.64
N ASP A 136 -0.75 2.25 -12.90
CA ASP A 136 -0.28 3.54 -13.39
C ASP A 136 -1.39 4.62 -13.37
N ASN A 137 -2.63 4.25 -13.69
CA ASN A 137 -3.77 5.16 -13.53
C ASN A 137 -4.00 5.54 -12.06
N ILE A 138 -3.82 4.61 -11.12
CA ILE A 138 -3.87 4.91 -9.67
C ILE A 138 -2.79 5.94 -9.34
N ARG A 139 -1.53 5.74 -9.74
CA ARG A 139 -0.44 6.70 -9.49
C ARG A 139 -0.79 8.10 -10.02
N ARG A 140 -1.26 8.19 -11.26
CA ARG A 140 -1.68 9.46 -11.88
C ARG A 140 -2.85 10.11 -11.13
N TRP A 141 -3.78 9.31 -10.62
CA TRP A 141 -4.85 9.82 -9.77
C TRP A 141 -4.31 10.48 -8.50
N TYR A 142 -3.37 9.84 -7.78
CA TYR A 142 -2.78 10.43 -6.56
C TYR A 142 -2.06 11.74 -6.85
N ILE A 143 -1.25 11.79 -7.91
CA ILE A 143 -0.55 13.02 -8.33
C ILE A 143 -1.53 14.17 -8.52
N LYS A 144 -2.63 13.92 -9.26
CA LYS A 144 -3.67 14.93 -9.49
C LYS A 144 -4.45 15.27 -8.22
N HIS A 145 -4.84 14.26 -7.43
CA HIS A 145 -5.68 14.43 -6.26
C HIS A 145 -4.98 15.24 -5.18
N MET A 146 -3.69 14.99 -4.92
CA MET A 146 -2.90 15.75 -3.94
C MET A 146 -2.74 17.24 -4.30
N GLN A 147 -2.93 17.61 -5.58
CA GLN A 147 -2.90 19.02 -6.01
C GLN A 147 -4.27 19.71 -5.89
N SER A 148 -5.35 18.93 -5.76
CA SER A 148 -6.72 19.44 -5.60
C SER A 148 -6.94 20.05 -4.21
N ALA A 149 -8.00 20.86 -4.06
CA ALA A 149 -8.38 21.44 -2.78
C ALA A 149 -8.67 20.36 -1.72
N GLU A 150 -9.36 19.29 -2.11
CA GLU A 150 -9.69 18.15 -1.24
C GLU A 150 -8.43 17.41 -0.77
N GLY A 151 -7.52 17.06 -1.68
CA GLY A 151 -6.28 16.36 -1.32
C GLY A 151 -5.37 17.20 -0.43
N LYS A 152 -5.28 18.51 -0.68
CA LYS A 152 -4.54 19.44 0.20
C LYS A 152 -5.16 19.50 1.60
N MET A 153 -6.49 19.59 1.69
CA MET A 153 -7.21 19.57 2.97
C MET A 153 -6.99 18.26 3.73
N MET A 154 -7.04 17.11 3.04
CA MET A 154 -6.74 15.82 3.65
C MET A 154 -5.36 15.78 4.30
N ILE A 155 -4.33 16.24 3.58
CA ILE A 155 -2.94 16.27 4.07
C ILE A 155 -2.80 17.24 5.25
N GLU A 156 -3.39 18.42 5.18
CA GLU A 156 -3.34 19.43 6.23
C GLU A 156 -4.00 18.93 7.53
N VAL A 157 -5.22 18.39 7.44
CA VAL A 157 -5.93 17.83 8.59
C VAL A 157 -5.16 16.65 9.19
N PHE A 158 -4.58 15.79 8.35
CA PHE A 158 -3.74 14.69 8.81
C PHE A 158 -2.52 15.20 9.61
N ASN A 159 -1.79 16.17 9.08
CA ASN A 159 -0.61 16.74 9.75
C ASN A 159 -0.96 17.35 11.11
N ASN A 160 -2.14 17.97 11.23
CA ASN A 160 -2.59 18.59 12.48
C ASN A 160 -3.03 17.56 13.54
N MET A 161 -3.47 16.36 13.13
CA MET A 161 -4.03 15.35 14.04
C MET A 161 -3.05 14.26 14.45
N VAL A 162 -2.05 13.97 13.60
CA VAL A 162 -1.18 12.81 13.72
C VAL A 162 0.22 13.25 14.12
N GLU A 163 0.68 12.78 15.27
CA GLU A 163 2.08 12.92 15.66
C GLU A 163 2.99 12.18 14.69
N LYS A 164 4.23 12.68 14.48
CA LYS A 164 5.20 12.10 13.55
C LYS A 164 4.69 12.03 12.10
N TYR A 165 3.79 12.95 11.72
CA TYR A 165 3.24 13.03 10.36
C TYR A 165 4.32 13.22 9.28
N ASP A 166 5.47 13.78 9.66
CA ASP A 166 6.65 13.99 8.82
C ASP A 166 7.28 12.68 8.34
N ARG A 167 7.06 11.59 9.09
CA ARG A 167 7.52 10.25 8.74
C ARG A 167 6.58 9.49 7.80
N ILE A 168 5.48 10.13 7.38
CA ILE A 168 4.45 9.53 6.53
C ILE A 168 4.37 10.36 5.25
N THR A 169 4.54 9.72 4.10
CA THR A 169 4.42 10.42 2.81
C THR A 169 2.98 10.87 2.58
N ASN A 170 2.79 11.90 1.75
CA ASN A 170 1.44 12.39 1.44
C ASN A 170 0.56 11.33 0.79
N ILE A 171 1.13 10.42 0.00
CA ILE A 171 0.40 9.27 -0.55
C ILE A 171 -0.17 8.40 0.56
N LYS A 172 0.63 8.09 1.60
CA LYS A 172 0.17 7.25 2.72
C LYS A 172 -0.86 7.96 3.59
N LYS A 173 -0.75 9.29 3.76
CA LYS A 173 -1.79 10.08 4.45
C LYS A 173 -3.14 9.93 3.76
N VAL A 174 -3.15 10.06 2.43
CA VAL A 174 -4.35 9.86 1.62
C VAL A 174 -4.81 8.40 1.68
N ASP A 175 -3.91 7.41 1.57
CA ASP A 175 -4.26 5.98 1.71
C ASP A 175 -5.03 5.71 3.02
N PHE A 176 -4.54 6.21 4.16
CA PHE A 176 -5.20 5.99 5.46
C PHE A 176 -6.62 6.55 5.51
N ILE A 177 -6.85 7.71 4.90
CA ILE A 177 -8.18 8.32 4.83
C ILE A 177 -9.07 7.49 3.91
N LEU A 178 -8.59 7.14 2.72
CA LEU A 178 -9.33 6.36 1.71
C LEU A 178 -9.71 4.95 2.20
N TRP A 179 -8.89 4.33 3.06
CA TRP A 179 -9.20 3.02 3.65
C TRP A 179 -10.35 3.05 4.65
N LYS A 180 -10.71 4.22 5.17
CA LYS A 180 -11.79 4.39 6.15
C LYS A 180 -13.06 4.98 5.54
N THR A 181 -12.95 5.62 4.39
CA THR A 181 -14.11 6.07 3.63
C THR A 181 -14.68 4.91 2.83
N ARG A 182 -15.87 4.47 3.28
CA ARG A 182 -16.73 3.55 2.55
C ARG A 182 -17.68 4.36 1.64
N SER A 183 -17.13 5.30 0.87
CA SER A 183 -17.84 5.93 -0.25
C SER A 183 -18.24 4.85 -1.23
#